data_AF-A0A0G1Q2Z0-F1
#
_entry.id   AF-A0A0G1Q2Z0-F1
#
_cell.length_a   1.000
_cell.length_b   1.000
_cell.length_c   1.000
_cell.angle_alpha   90.00
_cell.angle_beta   90.00
_cell.angle_gamma   90.00
#
_symmetry.space_group_name_H-M   'P 1'
#
loop_
_entity.id
_entity.type
_entity.pdbx_description
1 polymer ?
#
loop_
_entity_poly.entity_id
_entity_poly.type
_entity_poly.pdbx_seq_one_letter_code
_entity_poly.pdbx_strand_id
1 'polypeptide(L)' 'MFKNVIAPVQAWLLSQGRCVGCGTDLSLGKSIKHSKGTKIICKKCSRIFIKESETDKYRRALFEEV' A
#
# COMPACT_ATOMS: atom_id res chain seq x y z
N MET A 1 -11.74 1.48 -25.70
CA MET A 1 -10.40 1.84 -25.18
C MET A 1 -10.45 2.65 -23.87
N PHE A 2 -11.52 2.55 -23.08
CA PHE A 2 -11.64 3.16 -21.73
C PHE A 2 -11.50 2.10 -20.63
N LYS A 3 -10.40 1.33 -20.63
CA LYS A 3 -10.09 0.37 -19.54
C LYS A 3 -8.81 0.71 -18.76
N ASN A 4 -8.06 1.74 -19.17
CA ASN A 4 -6.72 2.01 -18.62
C ASN A 4 -6.59 3.29 -17.77
N VAL A 5 -7.68 4.03 -17.51
CA VAL A 5 -7.60 5.32 -16.79
C VAL A 5 -7.86 5.19 -15.28
N ILE A 6 -8.19 4.00 -14.77
CA ILE A 6 -8.44 3.77 -13.32
C ILE A 6 -7.15 3.30 -12.59
N ALA A 7 -6.18 2.73 -13.31
CA ALA A 7 -4.89 2.31 -12.78
C ALA A 7 -3.95 3.44 -12.25
N PRO A 8 -3.85 4.64 -12.88
CA PRO A 8 -2.83 5.61 -12.52
C PRO A 8 -3.08 6.23 -11.14
N VAL A 9 -4.33 6.48 -10.74
CA VAL A 9 -4.63 7.09 -9.43
C VAL A 9 -4.30 6.14 -8.29
N GLN A 10 -4.56 4.85 -8.50
CA GLN A 10 -4.24 3.81 -7.52
C GLN A 10 -2.74 3.69 -7.28
N ALA A 11 -1.94 3.69 -8.34
CA ALA A 11 -0.48 3.70 -8.27
C ALA A 11 0.06 5.04 -7.73
N TRP A 12 -0.58 6.16 -8.06
CA TRP A 12 -0.19 7.49 -7.61
C TRP A 12 -0.43 7.70 -6.10
N LEU A 13 -1.58 7.27 -5.57
CA LEU A 13 -1.84 7.29 -4.12
C LEU A 13 -0.83 6.45 -3.35
N LEU A 14 -0.48 5.27 -3.87
CA LEU A 14 0.56 4.41 -3.30
C LEU A 14 1.94 5.08 -3.36
N SER A 15 2.27 5.75 -4.47
CA SER A 15 3.53 6.51 -4.60
C SER A 15 3.61 7.69 -3.63
N GLN A 16 2.47 8.27 -3.23
CA GLN A 16 2.39 9.28 -2.18
C GLN A 16 2.38 8.70 -0.76
N GLY A 17 2.45 7.37 -0.61
CA GLY A 17 2.35 6.73 0.70
C GLY A 17 0.97 6.87 1.33
N ARG A 18 -0.09 7.00 0.52
CA ARG A 18 -1.48 7.05 1.02
C ARG A 18 -2.24 5.77 0.73
N CYS A 19 -3.13 5.41 1.65
CA CYS A 19 -4.03 4.30 1.49
C CYS A 19 -5.04 4.59 0.37
N VAL A 20 -5.07 3.71 -0.62
CA VAL A 20 -6.01 3.75 -1.75
C VAL A 20 -7.49 3.78 -1.33
N GLY A 21 -7.84 3.19 -0.18
CA GLY A 21 -9.23 3.07 0.25
C GLY A 21 -9.76 4.26 1.03
N CYS A 22 -8.94 4.84 1.90
CA CYS A 22 -9.39 5.86 2.86
C CYS A 22 -8.54 7.13 2.85
N GLY A 23 -7.57 7.24 1.94
CA GLY A 23 -6.67 8.40 1.78
C GLY A 23 -5.74 8.66 2.97
N THR A 24 -5.74 7.79 3.98
CA THR A 24 -4.92 7.94 5.20
C THR A 24 -3.46 7.63 4.90
N ASP A 25 -2.55 8.38 5.49
CA ASP A 25 -1.12 8.16 5.34
C ASP A 25 -0.73 6.77 5.88
N LEU A 26 -0.01 6.01 5.07
CA LEU A 26 0.50 4.69 5.40
C LEU A 26 1.54 4.78 6.52
N SER A 27 2.23 5.90 6.66
CA SER A 27 3.20 6.15 7.73
C SER A 27 2.57 6.22 9.12
N LEU A 28 1.28 6.61 9.19
CA LEU A 28 0.50 6.62 10.44
C LEU A 28 -0.09 5.24 10.78
N GLY A 29 0.04 4.29 9.86
CA GLY A 29 -0.38 2.91 10.04
C GLY A 29 0.59 2.13 10.94
N LYS A 30 0.21 0.89 11.26
CA LYS A 30 1.09 -0.02 12.01
C LYS A 30 2.12 -0.61 11.06
N SER A 31 3.38 -0.19 11.18
CA SER A 31 4.51 -0.76 10.44
C SER A 31 5.09 -1.97 11.18
N ILE A 32 5.19 -3.10 10.50
CA ILE A 32 5.71 -4.36 11.00
C ILE A 32 6.83 -4.79 10.05
N LYS A 33 8.01 -5.12 10.59
CA LYS A 33 9.10 -5.68 9.77
C LYS A 33 8.69 -7.04 9.23
N HIS A 34 8.90 -7.25 7.94
CA HIS A 34 8.61 -8.49 7.23
C HIS A 34 9.83 -8.90 6.41
N SER A 35 9.99 -10.19 6.13
CA SER A 35 11.16 -10.71 5.40
C SER A 35 11.29 -10.14 3.98
N LYS A 36 10.17 -9.69 3.39
CA LYS A 36 10.11 -9.06 2.05
C LYS A 36 10.03 -7.52 2.09
N GLY A 37 10.10 -6.90 3.26
CA GLY A 37 9.98 -5.44 3.40
C GLY A 37 9.29 -4.97 4.68
N THR A 38 8.54 -3.89 4.63
CA THR A 38 7.78 -3.37 5.77
C THR A 38 6.29 -3.52 5.52
N LYS A 39 5.61 -4.36 6.31
CA LYS A 39 4.16 -4.53 6.29
C LYS A 39 3.51 -3.34 7.00
N ILE A 40 2.66 -2.61 6.31
CA ILE A 40 1.94 -1.46 6.84
C ILE A 40 0.45 -1.77 6.89
N ILE A 41 -0.13 -1.64 8.07
CA ILE A 41 -1.56 -1.86 8.29
C ILE A 41 -2.23 -0.52 8.50
N CYS A 42 -3.16 -0.19 7.60
CA CYS A 42 -4.02 0.99 7.69
C CYS A 42 -4.92 0.92 8.92
N LYS A 43 -4.83 1.89 9.83
CA LYS A 43 -5.64 1.91 11.06
C LYS A 43 -7.14 2.15 10.83
N LYS A 44 -7.52 2.88 9.78
CA LYS A 44 -8.94 3.19 9.49
C LYS A 44 -9.66 2.11 8.69
N CYS A 45 -8.94 1.46 7.78
CA CYS A 45 -9.51 0.62 6.74
C CYS A 45 -9.06 -0.84 6.81
N SER A 46 -8.17 -1.14 7.76
CA SER A 46 -7.59 -2.47 8.01
C SER A 46 -6.90 -3.10 6.80
N ARG A 47 -6.67 -2.34 5.72
CA ARG A 47 -5.96 -2.80 4.54
C ARG A 47 -4.47 -2.90 4.84
N ILE A 48 -3.88 -3.95 4.29
CA ILE A 48 -2.49 -4.29 4.47
C ILE A 48 -1.74 -3.97 3.19
N PHE A 49 -0.64 -3.25 3.36
CA PHE A 49 0.29 -2.88 2.32
C PHE A 49 1.68 -3.40 2.71
N ILE A 50 2.53 -3.61 1.72
CA ILE A 50 3.93 -3.98 1.92
C ILE A 50 4.75 -2.94 1.17
N LYS A 51 5.65 -2.30 1.92
CA LYS A 51 6.68 -1.44 1.37
C LYS A 51 7.91 -2.31 1.10
N GLU A 52 8.25 -2.53 -0.16
CA GLU A 52 9.45 -3.29 -0.52
C GLU A 52 10.68 -2.42 -0.27
N SER A 53 11.64 -2.93 0.49
CA SER A 53 12.85 -2.17 0.83
C SER A 53 13.76 -1.92 -0.38
N GLU A 54 13.71 -2.79 -1.39
CA GLU A 54 14.54 -2.71 -2.59
C GLU A 54 14.07 -1.64 -3.58
N THR A 55 12.75 -1.43 -3.69
CA THR A 55 12.18 -0.50 -4.69
C THR A 55 11.52 0.72 -4.06
N ASP A 56 11.43 0.77 -2.73
CA ASP A 56 10.65 1.74 -1.93
C ASP A 56 9.17 1.83 -2.33
N LYS A 57 8.67 0.90 -3.15
CA LYS A 57 7.30 0.91 -3.65
C LYS A 57 6.36 0.30 -2.63
N TYR A 58 5.19 0.91 -2.52
CA TYR A 58 4.06 0.36 -1.77
C TYR A 58 3.25 -0.56 -2.69
N ARG A 59 3.17 -1.84 -2.34
CA ARG A 59 2.26 -2.81 -2.95
C ARG A 59 1.18 -3.23 -1.97
N ARG A 60 0.04 -3.71 -2.48
CA ARG A 60 -0.94 -4.39 -1.62
C ARG A 60 -0.36 -5.74 -1.20
N ALA A 61 -0.58 -6.12 0.06
CA ALA A 61 -0.23 -7.48 0.50
C ALA A 61 -1.03 -8.52 -0.30
N LEU A 62 -0.37 -9.60 -0.69
CA LEU A 62 -1.05 -10.76 -1.27
C LEU A 62 -1.86 -11.47 -0.19
N PHE A 63 -2.83 -12.31 -0.60
CA PHE A 63 -3.67 -13.06 0.36
C PHE A 63 -2.83 -13.96 1.28
N GLU A 64 -1.72 -14.50 0.78
CA GLU A 64 -0.74 -15.28 1.55
C GLU A 64 0.02 -14.45 2.60
N GLU A 65 -0.03 -13.12 2.53
CA GLU A 65 0.70 -12.19 3.38
C GLU A 65 -0.20 -11.42 4.37
N VAL A 66 -1.52 -11.71 4.39
CA VAL A 66 -2.52 -11.08 5.28
C VAL A 66 -2.43 -11.65 6.69
#